data_AF-A0A377LU95-F1
#
_entry.id   AF-A0A377LU95-F1
#
_cell.length_a   1.000
_cell.length_b   1.000
_cell.length_c   1.000
_cell.angle_alpha   90.00
_cell.angle_beta   90.00
_cell.angle_gamma   90.00
#
_symmetry.space_group_name_H-M   'P 1'
#
loop_
_entity.id
_entity.type
_entity.pdbx_description
1 polymer ?
#
loop_
_entity_poly.entity_id
_entity_poly.type
_entity_poly.pdbx_seq_one_letter_code
_entity_poly.pdbx_strand_id
1 'polypeptide(L)'
;MKNMKLEWKRGDWAAYFGLMTNNLTNLLTMMGLLIFVVGIPKEIVYGRIAPAFGLAVLVASVCYAWFGLQMARATGRTDVTALPSGPSAPSIFTVTFLVLMPVYQQTGDADFAIQIGLVWCFVEAMILAGGSFLGETIRKMIPRTVLLSCLSGLGLLLLAMNPMLQAFEAPTVSFIVLLLIFINWFGKKPIFARIPTGLLLLIAGTVLAWISGLQSPEAIKASMSSFGFNPPEVHVEGFLQACRTRCRTWRLPCRWGWRTTSLTWKTLKAPTRRETNTRPAR
;
A
#
# COMPACT_ATOMS: atom_id res chain seq x y z
N MET A 1 9.38 -33.38 18.98
CA MET A 1 8.14 -32.87 18.39
C MET A 1 7.24 -32.34 19.51
N LYS A 2 7.42 -31.09 19.94
CA LYS A 2 6.66 -30.54 21.08
C LYS A 2 5.51 -29.69 20.54
N ASN A 3 4.30 -29.95 21.03
CA ASN A 3 3.05 -29.26 20.74
C ASN A 3 3.24 -27.74 20.60
N MET A 4 3.35 -27.26 19.35
CA MET A 4 3.41 -25.84 19.06
C MET A 4 1.96 -25.33 19.13
N LYS A 5 1.57 -24.79 20.28
CA LYS A 5 0.24 -24.23 20.49
C LYS A 5 0.15 -22.89 19.74
N LEU A 6 -0.61 -22.86 18.66
CA LEU A 6 -1.05 -21.63 18.02
C LEU A 6 -2.08 -20.96 18.92
N GLU A 7 -1.64 -19.97 19.69
CA GLU A 7 -2.51 -19.19 20.57
C GLU A 7 -2.54 -17.74 20.10
N TRP A 8 -3.74 -17.21 19.89
CA TRP A 8 -3.95 -15.80 19.58
C TRP A 8 -3.63 -14.95 20.79
N LYS A 9 -2.62 -14.08 20.68
CA LYS A 9 -2.29 -13.10 21.71
C LYS A 9 -3.11 -11.83 21.51
N ARG A 10 -3.22 -11.02 22.57
CA ARG A 10 -3.89 -9.70 22.51
C ARG A 10 -3.28 -8.78 21.43
N GLY A 11 -1.97 -8.90 21.19
CA GLY A 11 -1.29 -8.16 20.13
C GLY A 11 -1.73 -8.56 18.73
N ASP A 12 -2.10 -9.83 18.52
CA ASP A 12 -2.49 -10.34 17.20
C ASP A 12 -3.85 -9.76 16.77
N TRP A 13 -4.77 -9.55 17.70
CA TRP A 13 -6.04 -8.87 17.42
C TRP A 13 -5.84 -7.41 17.02
N ALA A 14 -4.94 -6.69 17.69
CA ALA A 14 -4.62 -5.31 17.34
C ALA A 14 -3.94 -5.22 15.98
N ALA A 15 -2.98 -6.12 15.71
CA ALA A 15 -2.31 -6.21 14.42
C ALA A 15 -3.30 -6.57 13.30
N TYR A 16 -4.22 -7.52 13.53
CA TYR A 16 -5.23 -7.91 12.57
C TYR A 16 -6.12 -6.73 12.15
N PHE A 17 -6.76 -6.05 13.10
CA PHE A 17 -7.64 -4.92 12.76
C PHE A 17 -6.88 -3.75 12.15
N GLY A 18 -5.65 -3.48 12.60
CA GLY A 18 -4.81 -2.44 11.99
C GLY A 18 -4.45 -2.76 10.53
N LEU A 19 -3.99 -3.99 10.26
CA LEU A 19 -3.60 -4.41 8.92
C LEU A 19 -4.79 -4.61 7.98
N MET A 20 -5.93 -5.05 8.51
CA MET A 20 -7.18 -5.14 7.76
C MET A 20 -7.60 -3.76 7.26
N THR A 21 -7.62 -2.75 8.15
CA THR A 21 -7.95 -1.37 7.76
C THR A 21 -6.94 -0.82 6.76
N ASN A 22 -5.64 -1.09 6.94
CA ASN A 22 -4.61 -0.69 5.98
C ASN A 22 -4.85 -1.28 4.58
N ASN A 23 -5.12 -2.60 4.50
CA ASN A 23 -5.36 -3.28 3.23
C ASN A 23 -6.66 -2.81 2.58
N LEU A 24 -7.70 -2.54 3.36
CA LEU A 24 -8.94 -1.99 2.87
C LEU A 24 -8.75 -0.58 2.30
N THR A 25 -8.04 0.30 3.01
CA THR A 25 -7.72 1.64 2.52
C THR A 25 -6.91 1.58 1.22
N ASN A 26 -5.94 0.68 1.12
CA ASN A 26 -5.15 0.51 -0.11
C ASN A 26 -6.00 -0.01 -1.28
N LEU A 27 -6.93 -0.94 -1.03
CA LEU A 27 -7.89 -1.41 -2.03
C LEU A 27 -8.79 -0.27 -2.52
N LEU A 28 -9.40 0.48 -1.60
CA LEU A 28 -10.26 1.62 -1.94
C LEU A 28 -9.49 2.71 -2.70
N THR A 29 -8.25 3.00 -2.26
CA THR A 29 -7.37 3.95 -2.95
C THR A 29 -7.06 3.49 -4.36
N MET A 30 -6.68 2.23 -4.55
CA MET A 30 -6.41 1.66 -5.86
C MET A 30 -7.64 1.75 -6.77
N MET A 31 -8.82 1.33 -6.29
CA MET A 31 -10.05 1.41 -7.09
C MET A 31 -10.40 2.86 -7.46
N GLY A 32 -10.28 3.79 -6.50
CA GLY A 32 -10.52 5.22 -6.75
C GLY A 32 -9.56 5.78 -7.80
N LEU A 33 -8.27 5.45 -7.74
CA LEU A 33 -7.30 5.87 -8.75
C LEU A 33 -7.60 5.28 -10.13
N LEU A 34 -7.97 4.00 -10.23
CA LEU A 34 -8.28 3.39 -11.51
C LEU A 34 -9.55 3.99 -12.15
N ILE A 35 -10.59 4.25 -11.36
CA ILE A 35 -11.86 4.78 -11.85
C ILE A 35 -11.75 6.27 -12.17
N PHE A 36 -11.29 7.09 -11.22
CA PHE A 36 -11.36 8.54 -11.34
C PHE A 36 -10.14 9.18 -12.01
N VAL A 37 -8.97 8.53 -11.92
CA VAL A 37 -7.71 9.11 -12.39
C VAL A 37 -7.25 8.48 -13.69
N VAL A 38 -7.30 7.15 -13.81
CA VAL A 38 -7.00 6.47 -15.07
C VAL A 38 -8.22 6.49 -16.01
N GLY A 39 -9.44 6.40 -15.48
CA GLY A 39 -10.67 6.38 -16.28
C GLY A 39 -11.06 4.98 -16.77
N ILE A 40 -10.69 3.94 -16.03
CA ILE A 40 -11.09 2.55 -16.32
C ILE A 40 -12.57 2.36 -15.95
N PRO A 41 -13.36 1.67 -16.79
CA PRO A 41 -14.77 1.38 -16.50
C PRO A 41 -14.97 0.70 -15.13
N LYS A 42 -15.94 1.19 -14.35
CA LYS A 42 -16.24 0.71 -13.00
C LYS A 42 -16.60 -0.78 -12.97
N GLU A 43 -17.20 -1.27 -14.05
CA GLU A 43 -17.61 -2.67 -14.23
C GLU A 43 -16.39 -3.60 -14.19
N ILE A 44 -15.28 -3.19 -14.80
CA ILE A 44 -14.03 -3.96 -14.80
C ILE A 44 -13.35 -3.88 -13.43
N VAL A 45 -13.32 -2.69 -12.83
CA VAL A 45 -12.65 -2.47 -11.54
C VAL A 45 -13.33 -3.26 -10.42
N TYR A 46 -14.66 -3.14 -10.28
CA TYR A 46 -15.42 -3.88 -9.27
C TYR A 46 -15.60 -5.36 -9.64
N GLY A 47 -15.76 -5.67 -10.92
CA GLY A 47 -16.05 -7.02 -11.39
C GLY A 47 -14.82 -7.94 -11.45
N ARG A 48 -13.65 -7.42 -11.82
CA ARG A 48 -12.44 -8.24 -12.01
C ARG A 48 -11.32 -7.89 -11.02
N ILE A 49 -11.01 -6.61 -10.85
CA ILE A 49 -9.82 -6.19 -10.10
C ILE A 49 -10.02 -6.35 -8.58
N ALA A 50 -11.15 -5.90 -8.03
CA ALA A 50 -11.46 -6.03 -6.62
C ALA A 50 -11.49 -7.48 -6.10
N PRO A 51 -12.19 -8.44 -6.75
CA PRO A 51 -12.17 -9.84 -6.31
C PRO A 51 -10.80 -10.50 -6.49
N ALA A 52 -10.08 -10.20 -7.59
CA ALA A 52 -8.72 -10.69 -7.79
C ALA A 52 -7.76 -10.22 -6.69
N PHE A 53 -7.89 -8.96 -6.27
CA PHE A 53 -7.14 -8.40 -5.15
C PHE A 53 -7.43 -9.12 -3.84
N GLY A 54 -8.70 -9.34 -3.51
CA GLY A 54 -9.11 -10.06 -2.30
C GLY A 54 -8.53 -11.48 -2.26
N LEU A 55 -8.60 -12.20 -3.39
CA LEU A 55 -7.99 -13.54 -3.49
C LEU A 55 -6.46 -13.48 -3.35
N ALA A 56 -5.79 -12.50 -3.96
CA ALA A 56 -4.34 -12.35 -3.86
C ALA A 56 -3.88 -12.12 -2.42
N VAL A 57 -4.57 -11.25 -1.67
CA VAL A 57 -4.28 -10.99 -0.25
C VAL A 57 -4.52 -12.24 0.60
N LEU A 58 -5.59 -13.00 0.32
CA LEU A 58 -5.88 -14.25 1.01
C LEU A 58 -4.76 -15.28 0.78
N VAL A 59 -4.43 -15.54 -0.50
CA VAL A 59 -3.37 -16.50 -0.88
C VAL A 59 -2.03 -16.09 -0.27
N ALA A 60 -1.66 -14.81 -0.36
CA ALA A 60 -0.43 -14.31 0.24
C ALA A 60 -0.42 -14.53 1.75
N SER A 61 -1.51 -14.23 2.44
CA SER A 61 -1.62 -14.41 3.90
C SER A 61 -1.48 -15.88 4.31
N VAL A 62 -2.07 -16.81 3.54
CA VAL A 62 -1.90 -18.26 3.75
C VAL A 62 -0.45 -18.68 3.54
N CYS A 63 0.21 -18.20 2.49
CA CYS A 63 1.63 -18.48 2.24
C CYS A 63 2.51 -17.94 3.37
N TYR A 64 2.28 -16.70 3.84
CA TYR A 64 3.03 -16.12 4.96
C TYR A 64 2.79 -16.89 6.27
N ALA A 65 1.56 -17.31 6.54
CA ALA A 65 1.26 -18.16 7.69
C ALA A 65 2.02 -19.48 7.60
N TRP A 66 2.06 -20.11 6.42
CA TRP A 66 2.81 -21.33 6.18
C TRP A 66 4.33 -21.14 6.38
N PHE A 67 4.91 -20.05 5.87
CA PHE A 67 6.32 -19.73 6.08
C PHE A 67 6.64 -19.42 7.54
N GLY A 68 5.76 -18.72 8.25
CA GLY A 68 5.87 -18.49 9.69
C GLY A 68 5.87 -19.78 10.49
N LEU A 69 5.00 -20.73 10.13
CA LEU A 69 4.97 -22.06 10.77
C LEU A 69 6.24 -22.87 10.50
N GLN A 70 6.74 -22.85 9.27
CA GLN A 70 8.01 -23.51 8.93
C GLN A 70 9.18 -22.90 9.72
N MET A 71 9.25 -21.57 9.82
CA MET A 71 10.28 -20.88 10.58
C MET A 71 10.21 -21.19 12.07
N ALA A 72 9.02 -21.18 12.66
CA ALA A 72 8.80 -21.55 14.06
C ALA A 72 9.26 -22.99 14.35
N ARG A 73 8.95 -23.93 13.43
CA ARG A 73 9.40 -25.32 13.52
C ARG A 73 10.91 -25.48 13.40
N ALA A 74 11.54 -24.75 12.47
CA ALA A 74 12.98 -24.84 12.23
C ALA A 74 13.81 -24.22 13.36
N THR A 75 13.34 -23.12 13.94
CA THR A 75 14.07 -22.37 14.98
C THR A 75 13.67 -22.75 16.41
N GLY A 76 12.57 -23.48 16.59
CA GLY A 76 12.00 -23.80 17.91
C GLY A 76 11.46 -22.57 18.67
N ARG A 77 11.35 -21.41 18.01
CA ARG A 77 10.90 -20.16 18.61
C ARG A 77 9.37 -20.08 18.69
N THR A 78 8.88 -19.49 19.78
CA THR A 78 7.44 -19.29 20.04
C THR A 78 6.98 -17.84 19.83
N ASP A 79 7.89 -16.96 19.40
CA ASP A 79 7.66 -15.53 19.14
C ASP A 79 7.65 -15.18 17.63
N VAL A 80 7.39 -16.18 16.77
CA VAL A 80 7.26 -15.97 15.32
C VAL A 80 5.84 -15.50 15.00
N THR A 81 5.73 -14.33 14.40
CA THR A 81 4.46 -13.76 13.94
C THR A 81 4.48 -13.61 12.42
N ALA A 82 3.49 -14.20 11.75
CA ALA A 82 3.26 -13.96 10.33
C ALA A 82 2.45 -12.68 10.18
N LEU A 83 2.99 -11.69 9.48
CA LEU A 83 2.27 -10.46 9.16
C LEU A 83 1.36 -10.72 7.95
N PRO A 84 0.05 -10.41 8.03
CA PRO A 84 -0.82 -10.37 6.86
C PRO A 84 -0.20 -9.49 5.76
N SER A 85 -0.12 -10.03 4.56
CA SER A 85 0.43 -9.31 3.42
C SER A 85 -0.61 -8.38 2.81
N GLY A 86 -0.14 -7.34 2.14
CA GLY A 86 -0.97 -6.40 1.38
C GLY A 86 -0.12 -5.59 0.42
N PRO A 87 -0.74 -4.94 -0.58
CA PRO A 87 -0.04 -4.04 -1.46
C PRO A 87 0.55 -2.87 -0.66
N SER A 88 1.66 -2.34 -1.15
CA SER A 88 2.20 -1.08 -0.63
C SER A 88 1.59 0.10 -1.39
N ALA A 89 1.20 1.16 -0.68
CA ALA A 89 0.71 2.38 -1.31
C ALA A 89 1.71 2.95 -2.36
N PRO A 90 3.04 2.98 -2.10
CA PRO A 90 4.01 3.41 -3.11
C PRO A 90 3.94 2.62 -4.42
N SER A 91 3.75 1.29 -4.34
CA SER A 91 3.60 0.45 -5.54
C SER A 91 2.30 0.79 -6.28
N ILE A 92 1.18 0.93 -5.57
CA ILE A 92 -0.12 1.32 -6.17
C ILE A 92 0.00 2.63 -6.96
N PHE A 93 0.57 3.68 -6.34
CA PHE A 93 0.74 4.97 -7.01
C PHE A 93 1.71 4.91 -8.18
N THR A 94 2.82 4.18 -8.02
CA THR A 94 3.83 4.00 -9.08
C THR A 94 3.21 3.31 -10.29
N VAL A 95 2.53 2.18 -10.11
CA VAL A 95 1.90 1.43 -11.21
C VAL A 95 0.79 2.26 -11.85
N THR A 96 -0.05 2.92 -11.07
CA THR A 96 -1.15 3.73 -11.60
C THR A 96 -0.62 4.87 -12.47
N PHE A 97 0.28 5.70 -11.94
CA PHE A 97 0.70 6.93 -12.63
C PHE A 97 1.78 6.70 -13.69
N LEU A 98 2.74 5.81 -13.43
CA LEU A 98 3.88 5.61 -14.34
C LEU A 98 3.64 4.53 -15.39
N VAL A 99 2.69 3.61 -15.17
CA VAL A 99 2.45 2.48 -16.07
C VAL A 99 1.06 2.55 -16.69
N LEU A 100 0.00 2.47 -15.88
CA LEU A 100 -1.36 2.34 -16.39
C LEU A 100 -1.86 3.61 -17.08
N MET A 101 -1.70 4.76 -16.45
CA MET A 101 -2.14 6.04 -16.98
C MET A 101 -1.57 6.36 -18.38
N PRO A 102 -0.24 6.34 -18.63
CA PRO A 102 0.29 6.66 -19.94
C PRO A 102 -0.10 5.62 -21.01
N VAL A 103 -0.24 4.35 -20.63
CA VAL A 103 -0.67 3.28 -21.55
C VAL A 103 -2.12 3.50 -21.96
N TYR A 104 -3.01 3.76 -21.00
CA TYR A 104 -4.42 3.98 -21.29
C TYR A 104 -4.66 5.25 -22.09
N GLN A 105 -3.95 6.36 -21.78
CA GLN A 105 -4.04 7.59 -22.56
C GLN A 105 -3.60 7.44 -24.03
N GLN A 106 -2.66 6.52 -24.31
CA GLN A 106 -2.18 6.28 -25.67
C GLN A 106 -3.03 5.26 -26.45
N THR A 107 -3.60 4.28 -25.76
CA THR A 107 -4.29 3.15 -26.40
C THR A 107 -5.80 3.25 -26.37
N GLY A 108 -6.37 3.93 -25.36
CA GLY A 108 -7.81 3.98 -25.10
C GLY A 108 -8.42 2.63 -24.71
N ASP A 109 -7.60 1.59 -24.53
CA ASP A 109 -8.05 0.22 -24.27
C ASP A 109 -7.74 -0.18 -22.82
N ALA A 110 -8.81 -0.38 -22.05
CA ALA A 110 -8.72 -0.72 -20.63
C ALA A 110 -8.20 -2.14 -20.39
N ASP A 111 -8.60 -3.10 -21.24
CA ASP A 111 -8.15 -4.48 -21.13
C ASP A 111 -6.65 -4.57 -21.46
N PHE A 112 -6.21 -3.85 -22.50
CA PHE A 112 -4.78 -3.77 -22.82
C PHE A 112 -3.96 -3.12 -21.69
N ALA A 113 -4.45 -2.03 -21.09
CA ALA A 113 -3.79 -1.38 -19.96
C ALA A 113 -3.64 -2.35 -18.77
N ILE A 114 -4.70 -3.11 -18.43
CA ILE A 114 -4.67 -4.10 -17.35
C ILE A 114 -3.66 -5.22 -17.65
N GLN A 115 -3.61 -5.73 -18.88
CA GLN A 115 -2.63 -6.74 -19.26
C GLN A 115 -1.19 -6.24 -19.10
N ILE A 116 -0.91 -4.99 -19.48
CA ILE A 116 0.40 -4.36 -19.24
C ILE A 116 0.69 -4.21 -17.74
N GLY A 117 -0.33 -3.87 -16.94
CA GLY A 117 -0.25 -3.86 -15.48
C GLY A 117 0.17 -5.23 -14.91
N LEU A 118 -0.43 -6.33 -15.40
CA LEU A 118 -0.06 -7.69 -14.98
C LEU A 118 1.39 -8.03 -15.33
N VAL A 119 1.85 -7.64 -16.51
CA VAL A 119 3.26 -7.81 -16.91
C VAL A 119 4.19 -7.00 -16.00
N TRP A 120 3.82 -5.78 -15.63
CA TRP A 120 4.58 -4.99 -14.68
C TRP A 120 4.67 -5.66 -13.31
N CYS A 121 3.55 -6.14 -12.76
CA CYS A 121 3.53 -6.86 -11.49
C CYS A 121 4.45 -8.09 -11.51
N PHE A 122 4.51 -8.81 -12.63
CA PHE A 122 5.42 -9.94 -12.80
C PHE A 122 6.90 -9.51 -12.79
N VAL A 123 7.22 -8.40 -13.49
CA VAL A 123 8.58 -7.84 -13.47
C VAL A 123 8.96 -7.35 -12.07
N GLU A 124 8.06 -6.68 -11.37
CA GLU A 124 8.27 -6.23 -9.98
C GLU A 124 8.54 -7.43 -9.06
N ALA A 125 7.76 -8.51 -9.18
CA ALA A 125 7.96 -9.74 -8.42
C ALA A 125 9.33 -10.38 -8.70
N MET A 126 9.78 -10.40 -9.96
CA MET A 126 11.13 -10.87 -10.31
C MET A 126 12.22 -10.00 -9.71
N ILE A 127 12.07 -8.67 -9.74
CA ILE A 127 13.02 -7.74 -9.14
C ILE A 127 13.08 -7.95 -7.62
N LEU A 128 11.94 -8.16 -6.96
CA LEU A 128 11.88 -8.45 -5.53
C LEU A 128 12.52 -9.81 -5.18
N ALA A 129 12.24 -10.83 -5.99
CA ALA A 129 12.86 -12.15 -5.82
C ALA A 129 14.38 -12.07 -5.97
N GLY A 130 14.89 -11.43 -7.03
CA GLY A 130 16.33 -11.20 -7.22
C GLY A 130 16.94 -10.28 -6.15
N GLY A 131 16.23 -9.24 -5.75
CA GLY A 131 16.64 -8.31 -4.71
C GLY A 131 16.70 -8.93 -3.31
N SER A 132 15.92 -9.97 -3.05
CA SER A 132 15.91 -10.67 -1.76
C SER A 132 17.27 -11.26 -1.38
N PHE A 133 18.08 -11.69 -2.37
CA PHE A 133 19.45 -12.19 -2.15
C PHE A 133 20.43 -11.09 -1.72
N LEU A 134 20.19 -9.86 -2.15
CA LEU A 134 21.03 -8.69 -1.86
C LEU A 134 20.54 -7.89 -0.65
N GLY A 135 19.33 -8.16 -0.16
CA GLY A 135 18.64 -7.35 0.84
C GLY A 135 19.45 -7.14 2.12
N GLU A 136 20.06 -8.20 2.65
CA GLU A 136 20.83 -8.11 3.90
C GLU A 136 22.16 -7.36 3.71
N THR A 137 22.76 -7.46 2.52
CA THR A 137 23.97 -6.71 2.15
C THR A 137 23.67 -5.21 2.06
N ILE A 138 22.58 -4.85 1.38
CA ILE A 138 22.12 -3.46 1.24
C ILE A 138 21.79 -2.87 2.60
N ARG A 139 21.06 -3.61 3.46
CA ARG A 139 20.72 -3.18 4.81
C ARG A 139 21.94 -2.90 5.69
N LYS A 140 23.03 -3.66 5.52
CA LYS A 140 24.29 -3.44 6.25
C LYS A 140 25.10 -2.27 5.69
N MET A 141 24.99 -2.00 4.40
CA MET A 141 25.73 -0.92 3.72
C MET A 141 25.09 0.46 3.93
N ILE A 142 23.76 0.53 3.95
CA ILE A 142 23.04 1.81 4.06
C ILE A 142 22.95 2.26 5.53
N PRO A 143 23.32 3.52 5.86
CA PRO A 143 23.13 4.07 7.19
C PRO A 143 21.65 4.05 7.61
N ARG A 144 21.39 3.65 8.86
CA ARG A 144 20.01 3.57 9.40
C ARG A 144 19.26 4.89 9.30
N THR A 145 19.95 6.02 9.38
CA THR A 145 19.37 7.37 9.23
C THR A 145 18.74 7.59 7.86
N VAL A 146 19.37 7.07 6.80
CA VAL A 146 18.86 7.16 5.42
C VAL A 146 17.63 6.28 5.24
N LEU A 147 17.65 5.06 5.79
CA LEU A 147 16.49 4.17 5.75
C LEU A 147 15.29 4.79 6.48
N LEU A 148 15.53 5.37 7.67
CA LEU A 148 14.47 6.02 8.46
C LEU A 148 13.93 7.28 7.79
N SER A 149 14.77 8.09 7.13
CA SER A 149 14.31 9.31 6.46
C SER A 149 13.42 9.00 5.25
N CYS A 150 13.82 8.02 4.43
CA CYS A 150 13.01 7.58 3.29
C CYS A 150 11.67 6.98 3.73
N LEU A 151 11.66 6.13 4.77
CA LEU A 151 10.44 5.54 5.30
C LEU A 151 9.49 6.60 5.89
N SER A 152 10.03 7.59 6.60
CA SER A 152 9.25 8.71 7.14
C SER A 152 8.62 9.55 6.02
N GLY A 153 9.41 9.93 5.01
CA GLY A 153 8.92 10.73 3.88
C GLY A 153 7.82 10.03 3.09
N LEU A 154 8.03 8.75 2.73
CA LEU A 154 7.03 7.96 2.01
C LEU A 154 5.78 7.74 2.87
N GLY A 155 5.93 7.49 4.17
CA GLY A 155 4.80 7.34 5.10
C GLY A 155 3.96 8.60 5.20
N LEU A 156 4.58 9.77 5.43
CA LEU A 156 3.86 11.04 5.53
C LEU A 156 3.20 11.42 4.20
N LEU A 157 3.93 11.33 3.09
CA LEU A 157 3.43 11.77 1.79
C LEU A 157 2.33 10.85 1.24
N LEU A 158 2.53 9.52 1.29
CA LEU A 158 1.66 8.59 0.56
C LEU A 158 0.62 7.91 1.47
N LEU A 159 0.95 7.68 2.74
CA LEU A 159 0.02 7.05 3.68
C LEU A 159 -0.77 8.07 4.50
N ALA A 160 -0.18 9.22 4.86
CA ALA A 160 -0.88 10.20 5.68
C ALA A 160 -1.64 11.25 4.86
N MET A 161 -1.08 11.79 3.75
CA MET A 161 -1.74 12.89 3.04
C MET A 161 -3.12 12.52 2.47
N ASN A 162 -3.28 11.35 1.84
CA ASN A 162 -4.56 11.02 1.20
C ASN A 162 -5.70 10.86 2.23
N PRO A 163 -5.55 10.06 3.30
CA PRO A 163 -6.55 10.03 4.38
C PRO A 163 -6.71 11.37 5.10
N MET A 164 -5.65 12.18 5.21
CA MET A 164 -5.72 13.51 5.81
C MET A 164 -6.60 14.46 4.99
N LEU A 165 -6.48 14.45 3.67
CA LEU A 165 -7.35 15.25 2.79
C LEU A 165 -8.81 14.80 2.90
N GLN A 166 -9.06 13.49 2.89
CA GLN A 166 -10.41 12.93 3.09
C GLN A 166 -10.98 13.28 4.48
N ALA A 167 -10.13 13.36 5.50
CA ALA A 167 -10.56 13.77 6.84
C ALA A 167 -11.08 15.21 6.89
N PHE A 168 -10.58 16.10 6.02
CA PHE A 168 -11.07 17.48 5.90
C PHE A 168 -12.40 17.60 5.15
N GLU A 169 -12.81 16.61 4.36
CA GLU A 169 -14.13 16.60 3.71
C GLU A 169 -15.25 16.34 4.72
N ALA A 170 -14.99 15.51 5.73
CA ALA A 170 -15.92 15.19 6.83
C ALA A 170 -15.28 15.49 8.20
N PRO A 171 -15.06 16.79 8.54
CA PRO A 171 -14.25 17.17 9.69
C PRO A 171 -14.90 16.76 11.01
N THR A 172 -16.23 16.87 11.15
CA THR A 172 -16.94 16.54 12.40
C THR A 172 -16.69 15.10 12.84
N VAL A 173 -16.73 14.15 11.92
CA VAL A 173 -16.49 12.73 12.23
C VAL A 173 -15.00 12.47 12.42
N SER A 174 -14.19 12.96 11.47
CA SER A 174 -12.76 12.63 11.43
C SER A 174 -11.97 13.21 12.61
N PHE A 175 -12.29 14.43 13.06
CA PHE A 175 -11.64 15.03 14.23
C PHE A 175 -11.99 14.30 15.55
N ILE A 176 -13.22 13.80 15.69
CA ILE A 176 -13.61 13.00 16.87
C ILE A 176 -12.82 11.69 16.89
N VAL A 177 -12.72 11.00 15.75
CA VAL A 177 -11.92 9.77 15.63
C VAL A 177 -10.42 10.05 15.85
N LEU A 178 -9.91 11.18 15.36
CA LEU A 178 -8.53 11.63 15.58
C LEU A 178 -8.25 11.92 17.07
N LEU A 179 -9.20 12.53 17.77
CA LEU A 179 -9.09 12.75 19.22
C LEU A 179 -9.05 11.41 19.97
N LEU A 180 -9.91 10.46 19.58
CA LEU A 180 -9.96 9.12 20.18
C LEU A 180 -8.64 8.36 20.00
N ILE A 181 -8.02 8.39 18.82
CA ILE A 181 -6.73 7.73 18.61
C ILE A 181 -5.63 8.40 19.46
N PHE A 182 -5.59 9.73 19.54
CA PHE A 182 -4.59 10.42 20.35
C PHE A 182 -4.75 10.14 21.85
N ILE A 183 -5.98 10.13 22.37
CA ILE A 183 -6.22 9.78 23.77
C ILE A 183 -5.82 8.32 24.03
N ASN A 184 -6.09 7.40 23.10
CA ASN A 184 -5.79 5.99 23.31
C ASN A 184 -4.32 5.62 23.12
N TRP A 185 -3.56 6.36 22.29
CA TRP A 185 -2.12 6.14 22.09
C TRP A 185 -1.24 6.96 23.03
N PHE A 186 -1.53 8.24 23.22
CA PHE A 186 -0.71 9.15 24.04
C PHE A 186 -1.22 9.28 25.48
N GLY A 187 -2.41 8.78 25.80
CA GLY A 187 -2.97 8.83 27.15
C GLY A 187 -2.25 7.88 28.12
N LYS A 188 -1.84 8.40 29.28
CA LYS A 188 -1.23 7.60 30.38
C LYS A 188 -2.13 6.48 30.91
N LYS A 189 -3.46 6.63 30.74
CA LYS A 189 -4.47 5.59 31.01
C LYS A 189 -5.39 5.51 29.78
N PRO A 190 -5.21 4.52 28.89
CA PRO A 190 -6.11 4.37 27.75
C PRO A 190 -7.53 4.10 28.25
N ILE A 191 -8.50 4.87 27.77
CA ILE A 191 -9.91 4.79 28.19
C ILE A 191 -10.48 3.38 27.97
N PHE A 192 -10.02 2.68 26.91
CA PHE A 192 -10.45 1.33 26.55
C PHE A 192 -9.28 0.35 26.50
N ALA A 193 -8.53 0.21 27.59
CA ALA A 193 -7.34 -0.66 27.69
C ALA A 193 -7.52 -2.14 27.26
N ARG A 194 -8.76 -2.62 27.17
CA ARG A 194 -9.09 -4.00 26.76
C ARG A 194 -9.46 -4.15 25.29
N ILE A 195 -9.77 -3.06 24.58
CA ILE A 195 -10.25 -3.10 23.20
C ILE A 195 -9.08 -2.71 22.28
N PRO A 196 -8.81 -3.48 21.20
CA PRO A 196 -7.84 -3.08 20.19
C PRO A 196 -8.19 -1.71 19.62
N THR A 197 -7.23 -0.79 19.60
CA THR A 197 -7.45 0.60 19.14
C THR A 197 -8.03 0.66 17.73
N GLY A 198 -7.56 -0.19 16.82
CA GLY A 198 -8.09 -0.25 15.45
C GLY A 198 -9.59 -0.60 15.40
N LEU A 199 -10.04 -1.55 16.23
CA LEU A 199 -11.45 -1.91 16.33
C LEU A 199 -12.28 -0.77 16.95
N LEU A 200 -11.75 -0.12 18.00
CA LEU A 200 -12.39 1.03 18.62
C LEU A 200 -12.64 2.16 17.61
N LEU A 201 -11.61 2.49 16.81
CA LEU A 201 -11.71 3.54 15.80
C LEU A 201 -12.70 3.17 14.68
N LEU A 202 -12.71 1.90 14.26
CA LEU A 202 -13.65 1.42 13.25
C LEU A 202 -15.10 1.56 13.73
N ILE A 203 -15.40 1.10 14.95
CA ILE A 203 -16.73 1.19 15.53
C ILE A 203 -17.14 2.64 15.74
N ALA A 204 -16.27 3.45 16.37
CA ALA A 204 -16.57 4.85 16.64
C ALA A 204 -16.79 5.65 15.35
N GLY A 205 -15.91 5.49 14.35
CA GLY A 205 -16.03 6.14 13.05
C GLY A 205 -17.30 5.73 12.32
N THR A 206 -17.64 4.44 12.31
CA THR A 206 -18.87 3.93 11.69
C THR A 206 -20.11 4.53 12.36
N VAL A 207 -20.20 4.47 13.69
CA VAL A 207 -21.34 5.01 14.44
C VAL A 207 -21.50 6.52 14.20
N LEU A 208 -20.40 7.27 14.23
CA LEU A 208 -20.43 8.71 13.96
C LEU A 208 -20.83 9.03 12.51
N ALA A 209 -20.41 8.22 11.54
CA ALA A 209 -20.80 8.38 10.13
C ALA A 209 -22.32 8.17 9.94
N TRP A 210 -22.93 7.23 10.67
CA TRP A 210 -24.37 7.03 10.67
C TRP A 210 -25.13 8.18 11.34
N ILE A 211 -24.67 8.63 12.52
CA ILE A 211 -25.32 9.72 13.27
C ILE A 211 -25.25 11.05 12.50
N SER A 212 -24.12 11.30 11.81
CA SER A 212 -23.93 12.51 11.01
C SER A 212 -24.67 12.49 9.66
N GLY A 213 -25.34 11.39 9.30
CA GLY A 213 -26.06 11.26 8.03
C GLY A 213 -25.15 11.09 6.80
N LEU A 214 -23.85 10.83 7.00
CA LEU A 214 -22.90 10.56 5.91
C LEU A 214 -23.10 9.17 5.29
N GLN A 215 -23.81 8.27 5.97
CA GLN A 215 -24.20 6.96 5.47
C GLN A 215 -25.72 6.88 5.39
N SER A 216 -26.22 6.41 4.25
CA SER A 216 -27.64 6.21 4.02
C SER A 216 -27.95 4.73 3.75
N PRO A 217 -29.10 4.21 4.24
CA PRO A 217 -29.55 2.86 3.92
C PRO A 217 -29.64 2.60 2.40
N GLU A 218 -29.94 3.64 1.63
CA GLU A 218 -30.03 3.60 0.16
C GLU A 218 -28.66 3.35 -0.46
N ALA A 219 -27.59 3.97 0.06
CA ALA A 219 -26.22 3.74 -0.41
C ALA A 219 -25.77 2.29 -0.16
N ILE A 220 -26.19 1.67 0.95
CA ILE A 220 -25.93 0.25 1.21
C ILE A 220 -26.69 -0.62 0.23
N LYS A 221 -27.97 -0.33 -0.02
CA LYS A 221 -28.78 -1.08 -0.99
C LYS A 221 -28.23 -0.97 -2.41
N ALA A 222 -27.72 0.20 -2.80
CA ALA A 222 -27.02 0.40 -4.07
C ALA A 222 -25.65 -0.31 -4.13
N SER A 223 -24.95 -0.41 -3.01
CA SER A 223 -23.69 -1.16 -2.93
C SER A 223 -23.95 -2.68 -2.99
N MET A 224 -25.07 -3.15 -2.44
CA MET A 224 -25.50 -4.54 -2.50
C MET A 224 -25.87 -5.00 -3.91
N SER A 225 -26.34 -4.11 -4.81
CA SER A 225 -26.61 -4.50 -6.20
C SER A 225 -25.33 -4.71 -7.01
N SER A 226 -24.21 -4.15 -6.56
CA SER A 226 -22.88 -4.42 -7.13
C SER A 226 -22.22 -5.67 -6.52
N PHE A 227 -22.83 -6.26 -5.48
CA PHE A 227 -22.40 -7.52 -4.87
C PHE A 227 -22.82 -8.70 -5.76
N GLY A 228 -21.97 -9.04 -6.72
CA GLY A 228 -22.12 -10.22 -7.58
C GLY A 228 -21.09 -11.30 -7.22
N PHE A 229 -21.44 -12.57 -7.49
CA PHE A 229 -20.44 -13.64 -7.49
C PHE A 229 -19.56 -13.48 -8.74
N ASN A 230 -18.44 -12.78 -8.60
CA ASN A 230 -17.46 -12.57 -9.65
C ASN A 230 -16.20 -13.37 -9.33
N PRO A 231 -16.15 -14.66 -9.70
CA PRO A 231 -14.95 -15.46 -9.47
C PRO A 231 -13.79 -14.87 -10.31
N PRO A 232 -12.57 -14.79 -9.75
CA PRO A 232 -11.43 -14.27 -10.50
C PRO A 232 -11.12 -15.19 -11.68
N GLU A 233 -11.14 -14.62 -12.88
CA GLU A 233 -10.83 -15.32 -14.13
C GLU A 233 -9.30 -15.41 -14.35
N VAL A 234 -8.84 -16.56 -14.82
CA VAL A 234 -7.42 -16.80 -15.08
C VAL A 234 -7.04 -16.28 -16.47
N HIS A 235 -6.22 -15.22 -16.52
CA HIS A 235 -5.82 -14.54 -17.76
C HIS A 235 -4.43 -14.96 -18.27
N VAL A 236 -4.21 -16.25 -18.55
CA VAL A 236 -2.90 -16.73 -19.04
C VAL A 236 -2.59 -16.22 -20.46
N GLU A 237 -3.58 -16.24 -21.35
CA GLU A 237 -3.41 -15.82 -22.75
C GLU A 237 -3.16 -14.31 -22.87
N GLY A 238 -3.91 -13.50 -22.11
CA GLY A 238 -3.71 -12.04 -22.06
C GLY A 238 -2.32 -11.65 -21.55
N PHE A 239 -1.79 -12.38 -20.56
CA PHE A 239 -0.42 -12.19 -20.09
C PHE A 239 0.61 -12.54 -21.17
N LEU A 240 0.48 -13.70 -21.81
CA LEU A 240 1.37 -14.14 -22.90
C LEU A 240 1.29 -13.21 -24.11
N GLN A 241 0.10 -12.67 -24.40
CA GLN A 241 -0.12 -11.73 -25.48
C GLN A 241 0.52 -10.38 -25.15
N ALA A 242 0.33 -9.82 -23.96
CA ALA A 242 1.02 -8.60 -23.54
C ALA A 242 2.55 -8.76 -23.54
N CYS A 243 3.07 -9.92 -23.13
CA CYS A 243 4.49 -10.25 -23.26
C CYS A 243 4.96 -10.29 -24.73
N ARG A 244 4.12 -10.77 -25.67
CA ARG A 244 4.44 -10.84 -27.11
C ARG A 244 4.31 -9.49 -27.82
N THR A 245 3.23 -8.75 -27.59
CA THR A 245 2.98 -7.42 -28.16
C THR A 245 4.09 -6.42 -27.76
N ARG A 246 4.73 -6.67 -26.60
CA ARG A 246 5.88 -5.94 -26.07
C ARG A 246 7.07 -5.80 -27.03
N CYS A 247 7.26 -6.73 -27.97
CA CYS A 247 8.40 -6.67 -28.89
C CYS A 247 8.29 -5.50 -29.89
N ARG A 248 7.10 -4.92 -30.10
CA ARG A 248 6.90 -3.78 -31.02
C ARG A 248 6.73 -2.42 -30.35
N THR A 249 6.05 -2.34 -29.20
CA THR A 249 5.64 -1.05 -28.59
C THR A 249 6.64 -0.46 -27.60
N TRP A 250 7.62 -1.22 -27.10
CA TRP A 250 8.70 -0.67 -26.24
C TRP A 250 9.77 0.13 -27.00
N ARG A 251 9.56 0.44 -28.29
CA ARG A 251 10.23 1.55 -28.99
C ARG A 251 9.63 2.92 -28.60
N LEU A 252 9.27 3.11 -27.34
CA LEU A 252 9.08 4.44 -26.78
C LEU A 252 10.45 4.91 -26.26
N PRO A 253 10.85 6.17 -26.48
CA PRO A 253 12.21 6.61 -26.18
C PRO A 253 12.52 6.39 -24.70
N CYS A 254 13.65 5.73 -24.38
CA CYS A 254 14.28 5.70 -23.06
C CYS A 254 14.68 7.10 -22.52
N ARG A 255 14.06 8.19 -23.00
CA ARG A 255 14.44 9.58 -22.79
C ARG A 255 13.74 10.25 -21.61
N TRP A 256 12.76 9.60 -20.99
CA TRP A 256 11.90 10.21 -19.96
C TRP A 256 12.14 9.72 -18.51
N GLY A 257 13.25 9.02 -18.23
CA GLY A 257 13.61 8.57 -16.87
C GLY A 257 14.82 9.25 -16.23
N TRP A 258 15.61 10.04 -16.97
CA TRP A 258 16.91 10.56 -16.47
C TRP A 258 17.11 12.08 -16.63
N ARG A 259 16.28 12.80 -17.39
CA ARG A 259 16.49 14.25 -17.59
C ARG A 259 15.86 15.13 -16.52
N THR A 260 14.74 14.73 -15.92
CA THR A 260 14.05 15.54 -14.89
C THR A 260 14.74 15.49 -13.53
N THR A 261 15.41 14.39 -13.18
CA THR A 261 16.26 14.31 -11.98
C THR A 261 17.58 15.07 -12.12
N SER A 262 18.09 15.26 -13.33
CA SER A 262 19.33 16.00 -13.57
C SER A 262 19.18 17.53 -13.45
N LEU A 263 17.96 18.06 -13.65
CA LEU A 263 17.68 19.49 -13.55
C LEU A 263 17.48 19.95 -12.10
N THR A 264 16.90 19.13 -11.24
CA THR A 264 16.77 19.40 -9.80
C THR A 264 18.08 19.19 -9.03
N TRP A 265 19.00 18.33 -9.50
CA TRP A 265 20.30 18.16 -8.87
C TRP A 265 21.29 19.30 -9.19
N LYS A 266 21.13 20.00 -10.33
CA LYS A 266 22.00 21.13 -10.71
C LYS A 266 21.69 22.42 -9.94
N THR A 267 20.49 22.58 -9.40
CA THR A 267 20.09 23.77 -8.63
C THR A 267 20.34 23.65 -7.12
N LEU A 268 20.78 22.48 -6.63
CA LEU A 268 21.05 22.19 -5.21
C LEU A 268 22.55 22.06 -4.86
N LYS A 269 23.46 22.47 -5.74
CA LYS A 269 24.86 22.73 -5.36
C LYS A 269 24.95 24.05 -4.58
N ALA A 270 24.67 23.98 -3.28
CA ALA A 270 25.09 25.01 -2.34
C ALA A 270 26.62 25.20 -2.45
N PRO A 271 27.13 26.45 -2.46
CA PRO A 271 28.57 26.68 -2.47
C PRO A 271 29.15 26.31 -1.10
N THR A 272 29.91 25.22 -1.05
CA THR A 272 30.83 24.90 0.04
C THR A 272 31.87 26.02 0.15
N ARG A 273 31.68 26.96 1.08
CA ARG A 273 32.73 27.89 1.51
C ARG A 273 33.64 27.14 2.48
N ARG A 274 34.86 26.86 2.03
CA ARG A 274 35.95 26.30 2.86
C ARG A 274 36.30 27.29 3.97
N GLU A 275 36.51 26.74 5.16
CA GLU A 275 37.17 27.41 6.28
C GLU A 275 38.59 27.86 5.89
N THR A 276 38.95 29.09 6.24
CA THR A 276 40.33 29.45 6.56
C THR A 276 40.32 30.23 7.86
N ASN A 277 40.77 29.54 8.89
CA ASN A 277 41.10 30.03 10.21
C ASN A 277 42.41 30.83 10.14
N THR A 278 42.38 32.13 10.42
CA THR A 278 43.53 32.89 10.90
C THR A 278 43.04 34.04 11.78
N ARG A 279 43.19 33.90 13.11
CA ARG A 279 43.37 35.06 14.01
C ARG A 279 44.73 35.71 13.68
N PRO A 280 44.90 37.03 13.91
CA PRO A 280 45.48 37.43 15.19
C PRO A 280 44.93 38.75 15.80
N ALA A 281 45.15 38.84 17.11
CA ALA A 281 45.21 39.99 18.01
C ALA A 281 45.03 41.42 17.46
N ARG A 282 44.04 42.14 17.98
CA ARG A 282 44.16 43.19 19.02
C ARG A 282 42.78 43.64 19.46
#